data_AF-A0A8J9VXT2-F1
#
_entry.id   AF-A0A8J9VXT2-F1
#
_cell.length_a   1.000
_cell.length_b   1.000
_cell.length_c   1.000
_cell.angle_alpha   90.00
_cell.angle_beta   90.00
_cell.angle_gamma   90.00
#
_symmetry.space_group_name_H-M   'P 1'
#
loop_
_entity.id
_entity.type
_entity.pdbx_description
1 polymer ?
#
loop_
_entity_poly.entity_id
_entity_poly.type
_entity_poly.pdbx_seq_one_letter_code
_entity_poly.pdbx_strand_id
1 'polypeptide(L)'
;MEEQQDRVIGGEGGQWVGEEAHPDLSQKDPTIVQDTYKIVRGLLTQYGWLVLFVIIVLMYLKSKLNPYLEQYRRKRENATNQASYNPDVALSRQEAMEQARLRMQEKQDALAAQYAEELRKREEAKRQEKIDEWEKLQKGKGYHSKTRGNQADNASGESKPKPQPKKRLRDGFNAMTGEGGGSSRWRPSPRGGARGGG
;
A
#
# COMPACT_ATOMS: atom_id res chain seq x y z
N MET A 1 -60.75 88.35 -29.12
CA MET A 1 -59.64 88.70 -28.22
C MET A 1 -59.17 87.39 -27.55
N GLU A 2 -58.64 86.39 -28.27
CA GLU A 2 -57.54 86.45 -29.27
C GLU A 2 -56.35 87.20 -28.65
N GLU A 3 -55.11 86.72 -28.57
CA GLU A 3 -54.30 85.72 -29.29
C GLU A 3 -53.10 85.40 -28.34
N GLN A 4 -52.67 84.15 -28.16
CA GLN A 4 -51.66 83.43 -28.95
C GLN A 4 -50.20 83.96 -28.89
N GLN A 5 -49.31 83.02 -28.47
CA GLN A 5 -47.92 82.81 -28.92
C GLN A 5 -46.85 83.79 -28.35
N ASP A 6 -45.65 83.36 -27.92
CA ASP A 6 -44.76 82.47 -28.67
C ASP A 6 -43.65 81.75 -27.84
N ARG A 7 -43.47 80.47 -28.20
CA ARG A 7 -42.27 79.61 -28.30
C ARG A 7 -40.97 79.89 -27.50
N VAL A 8 -40.45 78.82 -26.86
CA VAL A 8 -39.09 78.28 -27.15
C VAL A 8 -39.11 76.74 -26.99
N ILE A 9 -39.02 76.04 -28.13
CA ILE A 9 -38.78 74.59 -28.25
C ILE A 9 -37.41 74.40 -28.90
N GLY A 10 -36.63 73.43 -28.41
CA GLY A 10 -35.78 72.58 -29.25
C GLY A 10 -34.34 73.04 -29.46
N GLY A 11 -33.42 72.47 -28.65
CA GLY A 11 -31.99 72.41 -28.98
C GLY A 11 -31.60 70.97 -29.29
N GLU A 12 -31.43 70.66 -30.58
CA GLU A 12 -30.85 69.41 -31.07
C GLU A 12 -29.30 69.51 -31.10
N GLY A 13 -28.63 68.36 -30.96
CA GLY A 13 -27.31 68.16 -31.56
C GLY A 13 -26.09 68.33 -30.65
N GLY A 14 -25.95 67.47 -29.64
CA GLY A 14 -24.69 67.27 -28.90
C GLY A 14 -24.17 65.85 -29.10
N GLN A 15 -23.48 65.60 -30.21
CA GLN A 15 -22.84 64.31 -30.51
C GLN A 15 -21.45 64.29 -29.88
N TRP A 16 -21.30 63.57 -28.75
CA TRP A 16 -20.00 63.18 -28.23
C TRP A 16 -19.75 61.72 -28.60
N VAL A 17 -18.85 61.52 -29.55
CA VAL A 17 -18.24 60.23 -29.88
C VAL A 17 -17.10 60.01 -28.90
N GLY A 18 -17.05 58.83 -28.28
CA GLY A 18 -15.83 58.29 -27.66
C GLY A 18 -16.02 57.77 -26.25
N GLU A 19 -16.86 56.75 -26.05
CA GLU A 19 -16.69 55.84 -24.92
C GLU A 19 -15.96 54.60 -25.46
N GLU A 20 -14.67 54.50 -25.18
CA GLU A 20 -13.87 53.33 -25.49
C GLU A 20 -14.47 52.12 -24.77
N ALA A 21 -15.02 51.18 -25.55
CA ALA A 21 -15.51 49.92 -25.03
C ALA A 21 -14.34 49.12 -24.43
N HIS A 22 -14.20 49.17 -23.12
CA HIS A 22 -13.43 48.17 -22.37
C HIS A 22 -13.94 46.78 -22.77
N PRO A 23 -13.07 45.82 -23.14
CA PRO A 23 -13.51 44.46 -23.44
C PRO A 23 -14.16 43.90 -22.18
N ASP A 24 -15.44 43.60 -22.29
CA ASP A 24 -16.29 43.04 -21.26
C ASP A 24 -15.56 41.83 -20.64
N LEU A 25 -15.02 42.03 -19.44
CA LEU A 25 -14.60 40.94 -18.56
C LEU A 25 -15.88 40.28 -18.07
N SER A 26 -16.60 39.64 -19.01
CA SER A 26 -17.69 38.72 -18.73
C SER A 26 -17.06 37.49 -18.10
N GLN A 27 -16.67 37.66 -16.84
CA GLN A 27 -16.39 36.60 -15.91
C GLN A 27 -17.67 35.78 -15.91
N LYS A 28 -17.65 34.67 -16.63
CA LYS A 28 -18.77 33.74 -16.72
C LYS A 28 -18.96 33.19 -15.31
N ASP A 29 -19.78 33.89 -14.52
CA ASP A 29 -20.14 33.46 -13.19
C ASP A 29 -20.64 32.03 -13.34
N PRO A 30 -20.10 31.07 -12.58
CA PRO A 30 -20.48 29.68 -12.74
C PRO A 30 -21.97 29.58 -12.41
N THR A 31 -22.80 29.51 -13.45
CA THR A 31 -24.27 29.43 -13.34
C THR A 31 -24.68 28.25 -12.49
N ILE A 32 -23.90 27.16 -12.53
CA ILE A 32 -24.04 26.00 -11.65
C ILE A 32 -23.97 26.39 -10.17
N VAL A 33 -23.03 27.24 -9.77
CA VAL A 33 -22.89 27.68 -8.37
C VAL A 33 -24.05 28.62 -8.00
N GLN A 34 -24.46 29.52 -8.90
CA GLN A 34 -25.59 30.41 -8.63
C GLN A 34 -26.92 29.66 -8.56
N ASP A 35 -27.14 28.68 -9.45
CA ASP A 35 -28.37 27.89 -9.52
C ASP A 35 -28.47 26.92 -8.35
N THR A 36 -27.36 26.24 -8.01
CA THR A 36 -27.31 25.43 -6.78
C THR A 36 -27.51 26.29 -5.53
N TYR A 37 -26.93 27.50 -5.48
CA TYR A 37 -27.17 28.44 -4.38
C TYR A 37 -28.63 28.88 -4.29
N LYS A 38 -29.29 29.19 -5.41
CA LYS A 38 -30.73 29.55 -5.44
C LYS A 38 -31.61 28.40 -4.96
N ILE A 39 -31.32 27.17 -5.39
CA ILE A 39 -32.04 25.97 -4.95
C ILE A 39 -31.84 25.74 -3.44
N VAL A 40 -30.58 25.77 -2.97
CA VAL A 40 -30.24 25.59 -1.56
C VAL A 40 -30.86 26.70 -0.71
N ARG A 41 -30.82 27.95 -1.15
CA ARG A 41 -31.43 29.09 -0.45
C ARG A 41 -32.95 28.98 -0.41
N GLY A 42 -33.59 28.55 -1.50
CA GLY A 42 -35.03 28.29 -1.53
C GLY A 42 -35.43 27.22 -0.53
N LEU A 43 -34.72 26.09 -0.54
CA LEU A 43 -34.92 25.00 0.42
C LEU A 43 -34.62 25.44 1.86
N LEU A 44 -33.59 26.23 2.09
CA LEU A 44 -33.22 26.72 3.42
C LEU A 44 -34.17 27.78 3.94
N THR A 45 -34.80 28.58 3.07
CA THR A 45 -35.81 29.56 3.49
C THR A 45 -37.12 28.85 3.86
N GLN A 46 -37.49 27.81 3.12
CA GLN A 46 -38.69 27.01 3.37
C GLN A 46 -38.53 25.99 4.51
N TYR A 47 -37.34 25.43 4.69
CA TYR A 47 -37.03 24.35 5.63
C TYR A 47 -35.91 24.69 6.62
N GLY A 48 -35.55 25.97 6.78
CA GLY A 48 -34.48 26.39 7.69
C GLY A 48 -34.70 25.99 9.14
N TRP A 49 -35.97 25.90 9.55
CA TRP A 49 -36.37 25.39 10.85
C TRP A 49 -36.05 23.89 11.02
N LEU A 50 -36.09 23.07 9.95
CA LEU A 50 -35.66 21.68 9.99
C LEU A 50 -34.15 21.58 10.18
N VAL A 51 -33.37 22.46 9.55
CA VAL A 51 -31.91 22.51 9.75
C VAL A 51 -31.59 22.84 11.21
N LEU A 52 -32.29 23.81 11.81
CA LEU A 52 -32.16 24.10 13.24
C LEU A 52 -32.57 22.89 14.11
N PHE A 53 -33.67 22.21 13.77
CA PHE A 53 -34.11 21.02 14.50
C PHE A 53 -33.07 19.89 14.41
N VAL A 54 -32.49 19.65 13.24
CA VAL A 54 -31.41 18.67 13.04
C VAL A 54 -30.18 19.04 13.87
N ILE A 55 -29.80 20.32 13.93
CA ILE A 55 -28.69 20.79 14.75
C ILE A 55 -28.98 20.55 16.24
N ILE A 56 -30.19 20.88 16.70
CA ILE A 56 -30.62 20.65 18.10
C ILE A 56 -30.61 19.15 18.43
N VAL A 57 -31.13 18.31 17.54
CA VAL A 57 -31.13 16.85 17.70
C VAL A 57 -29.70 16.30 17.72
N LEU A 58 -28.82 16.76 16.83
CA LEU A 58 -27.41 16.37 16.82
C LEU A 58 -26.68 16.82 18.09
N MET A 59 -26.96 18.03 18.58
CA MET A 59 -26.40 18.54 19.83
C MET A 59 -26.86 17.69 21.01
N TYR A 60 -28.15 17.34 21.05
CA TYR A 60 -28.73 16.46 22.07
C TYR A 60 -28.14 15.03 22.00
N LEU A 61 -28.07 14.44 20.80
CA LEU A 61 -27.45 13.13 20.58
C LEU A 61 -25.99 13.15 21.01
N LYS A 62 -25.22 14.17 20.64
CA LYS A 62 -23.83 14.29 21.06
C LYS A 62 -23.73 14.40 22.58
N SER A 63 -24.56 15.21 23.23
CA SER A 63 -24.58 15.33 24.69
C SER A 63 -24.87 14.00 25.41
N LYS A 64 -25.74 13.17 24.83
CA LYS A 64 -26.12 11.86 25.39
C LYS A 64 -25.13 10.74 25.05
N LEU A 65 -24.53 10.79 23.86
CA LEU A 65 -23.59 9.79 23.36
C LEU A 65 -22.16 10.03 23.87
N ASN A 66 -21.76 11.27 24.11
CA ASN A 66 -20.44 11.62 24.67
C ASN A 66 -20.09 10.82 25.94
N PRO A 67 -20.91 10.77 27.00
CA PRO A 67 -20.56 10.01 28.20
C PRO A 67 -20.44 8.51 27.94
N TYR A 68 -21.23 7.96 27.01
CA TYR A 68 -21.15 6.55 26.63
C TYR A 68 -19.87 6.24 25.85
N LEU A 69 -19.54 7.11 24.89
CA LEU A 69 -18.29 7.05 24.12
C LEU A 69 -17.07 7.24 25.00
N GLU A 70 -17.10 8.16 25.97
CA GLU A 70 -16.03 8.36 26.93
C GLU A 70 -15.85 7.16 27.84
N GLN A 71 -16.92 6.56 28.36
CA GLN A 71 -16.81 5.32 29.14
C GLN A 71 -16.19 4.18 28.32
N TYR A 72 -16.53 4.08 27.04
CA TYR A 72 -15.95 3.09 26.15
C TYR A 72 -14.47 3.36 25.87
N ARG A 73 -14.11 4.62 25.61
CA ARG A 73 -12.71 5.05 25.43
C ARG A 73 -11.89 4.82 26.69
N ARG A 74 -12.40 5.23 27.85
CA ARG A 74 -11.77 5.00 29.16
C ARG A 74 -11.61 3.51 29.46
N LYS A 75 -12.59 2.65 29.14
CA LYS A 75 -12.43 1.20 29.30
C LYS A 75 -11.29 0.65 28.44
N ARG A 76 -11.14 1.13 27.21
CA ARG A 76 -10.01 0.75 26.34
C ARG A 76 -8.69 1.24 26.90
N GLU A 77 -8.60 2.51 27.27
CA GLU A 77 -7.39 3.11 27.83
C GLU A 77 -7.01 2.47 29.16
N ASN A 78 -7.98 2.23 30.03
CA ASN A 78 -7.77 1.53 31.29
C ASN A 78 -7.38 0.07 31.06
N ALA A 79 -7.94 -0.63 30.07
CA ALA A 79 -7.52 -1.99 29.74
C ALA A 79 -6.07 -2.03 29.21
N THR A 80 -5.66 -1.06 28.38
CA THR A 80 -4.28 -0.96 27.90
C THR A 80 -3.31 -0.57 29.00
N ASN A 81 -3.72 0.35 29.88
CA ASN A 81 -2.91 0.80 31.02
C ASN A 81 -2.80 -0.33 32.06
N GLN A 82 -3.91 -0.94 32.46
CA GLN A 82 -3.93 -2.08 33.38
C GLN A 82 -3.14 -3.27 32.82
N ALA A 83 -3.28 -3.60 31.53
CA ALA A 83 -2.46 -4.63 30.89
C ALA A 83 -0.95 -4.31 30.91
N SER A 84 -0.58 -3.03 30.98
CA SER A 84 0.82 -2.59 31.07
C SER A 84 1.36 -2.58 32.51
N TYR A 85 0.51 -2.36 33.52
CA TYR A 85 0.89 -2.33 34.93
C TYR A 85 0.72 -3.68 35.66
N ASN A 86 -0.08 -4.60 35.12
CA ASN A 86 -0.31 -5.91 35.73
C ASN A 86 0.84 -6.90 35.42
N PRO A 87 1.60 -7.36 36.42
CA PRO A 87 2.73 -8.28 36.19
C PRO A 87 2.28 -9.63 35.62
N ASP A 88 1.09 -10.13 35.99
CA ASP A 88 0.55 -11.41 35.50
C ASP A 88 0.27 -11.39 33.98
N VAL A 89 -0.10 -10.22 33.44
CA VAL A 89 -0.31 -10.04 32.00
C VAL A 89 1.03 -10.05 31.26
N ALA A 90 2.09 -9.53 31.87
CA ALA A 90 3.43 -9.61 31.31
C ALA A 90 3.97 -11.05 31.33
N LEU A 91 3.75 -11.79 32.43
CA LEU A 91 4.15 -13.20 32.55
C LEU A 91 3.43 -14.09 31.52
N SER A 92 2.11 -14.01 31.43
CA SER A 92 1.35 -14.78 30.43
C SER A 92 1.77 -14.46 28.98
N ARG A 93 2.16 -13.21 28.71
CA ARG A 93 2.73 -12.84 27.41
C ARG A 93 4.11 -13.47 27.18
N GLN A 94 4.97 -13.53 28.19
CA GLN A 94 6.28 -14.18 28.11
C GLN A 94 6.12 -15.68 27.89
N GLU A 95 5.26 -16.34 28.66
CA GLU A 95 4.93 -17.76 28.51
C GLU A 95 4.41 -18.07 27.10
N ALA A 96 3.50 -17.24 26.57
CA ALA A 96 3.00 -17.40 25.20
C ALA A 96 4.11 -17.25 24.14
N MET A 97 5.05 -16.32 24.34
CA MET A 97 6.20 -16.16 23.46
C MET A 97 7.16 -17.35 23.55
N GLU A 98 7.42 -17.87 24.74
CA GLU A 98 8.28 -19.05 24.95
C GLU A 98 7.67 -20.31 24.33
N GLN A 99 6.37 -20.54 24.51
CA GLN A 99 5.66 -21.62 23.84
C GLN A 99 5.73 -21.50 22.32
N ALA A 100 5.61 -20.28 21.76
CA ALA A 100 5.76 -20.06 20.33
C ALA A 100 7.17 -20.39 19.83
N ARG A 101 8.21 -20.07 20.62
CA ARG A 101 9.61 -20.42 20.31
C ARG A 101 9.82 -21.93 20.33
N LEU A 102 9.33 -22.62 21.36
CA LEU A 102 9.43 -24.08 21.46
C LEU A 102 8.75 -24.76 20.27
N ARG A 103 7.53 -24.37 19.93
CA ARG A 103 6.82 -24.88 18.75
C ARG A 103 7.58 -24.63 17.43
N MET A 104 8.33 -23.54 17.34
CA MET A 104 9.14 -23.25 16.16
C MET A 104 10.38 -24.15 16.11
N GLN A 105 11.03 -24.37 17.24
CA GLN A 105 12.18 -25.28 17.36
C GLN A 105 11.78 -26.72 17.02
N GLU A 106 10.68 -27.22 17.59
CA GLU A 106 10.17 -28.56 17.29
C GLU A 106 9.91 -28.77 15.80
N LYS A 107 9.35 -27.76 15.11
CA LYS A 107 9.15 -27.81 13.65
C LYS A 107 10.46 -27.85 12.89
N GLN A 108 11.46 -27.08 13.31
CA GLN A 108 12.78 -27.08 12.69
C GLN A 108 13.49 -28.41 12.90
N ASP A 109 13.43 -28.96 14.11
CA ASP A 109 14.03 -30.25 14.46
C ASP A 109 13.36 -31.39 13.68
N ALA A 110 12.03 -31.37 13.52
CA ALA A 110 11.31 -32.34 12.71
C ALA A 110 11.75 -32.30 11.23
N LEU A 111 11.90 -31.11 10.66
CA LEU A 111 12.39 -30.94 9.29
C LEU A 111 13.85 -31.38 9.14
N ALA A 112 14.69 -31.08 10.13
CA ALA A 112 16.09 -31.50 10.14
C ALA A 112 16.21 -33.03 10.21
N ALA A 113 15.38 -33.69 11.03
CA ALA A 113 15.33 -35.14 11.12
C ALA A 113 14.89 -35.78 9.80
N GLN A 114 13.82 -35.26 9.18
CA GLN A 114 13.36 -35.74 7.86
C GLN A 114 14.46 -35.61 6.80
N TYR A 115 15.14 -34.47 6.75
CA TYR A 115 16.23 -34.25 5.80
C TYR A 115 17.41 -35.18 6.05
N ALA A 116 17.78 -35.41 7.32
CA ALA A 116 18.84 -36.34 7.68
C ALA A 116 18.50 -37.79 7.26
N GLU A 117 17.24 -38.22 7.45
CA GLU A 117 16.78 -39.52 7.00
C GLU A 117 16.82 -39.66 5.47
N GLU A 118 16.36 -38.65 4.74
CA GLU A 118 16.45 -38.63 3.28
C GLU A 118 17.89 -38.70 2.79
N LEU A 119 18.80 -37.99 3.45
CA LEU A 119 20.21 -38.01 3.10
C LEU A 119 20.81 -39.41 3.30
N ARG A 120 20.51 -40.07 4.43
CA ARG A 120 20.96 -41.45 4.69
C ARG A 120 20.43 -42.43 3.65
N LYS A 121 19.15 -42.34 3.30
CA LYS A 121 18.54 -43.17 2.24
C LYS A 121 19.21 -42.94 0.88
N ARG A 122 19.52 -41.69 0.52
CA ARG A 122 20.24 -41.37 -0.73
C ARG A 122 21.67 -41.90 -0.72
N GLU A 123 22.35 -41.86 0.41
CA GLU A 123 23.70 -42.44 0.54
C GLU A 123 23.69 -43.96 0.43
N GLU A 124 22.74 -44.64 1.08
CA GLU A 124 22.56 -46.09 0.97
C GLU A 124 22.20 -46.52 -0.45
N ALA A 125 21.29 -45.81 -1.12
CA ALA A 125 20.96 -46.07 -2.52
C ALA A 125 22.19 -45.91 -3.43
N LYS A 126 23.00 -44.85 -3.23
CA LYS A 126 24.26 -44.69 -3.97
C LYS A 126 25.27 -45.80 -3.69
N ARG A 127 25.30 -46.35 -2.47
CA ARG A 127 26.16 -47.50 -2.14
C ARG A 127 25.67 -48.76 -2.84
N GLN A 128 24.35 -49.01 -2.85
CA GLN A 128 23.75 -50.12 -3.56
C GLN A 128 23.97 -50.01 -5.07
N GLU A 129 23.77 -48.83 -5.67
CA GLU A 129 24.04 -48.61 -7.09
C GLU A 129 25.49 -48.95 -7.47
N LYS A 130 26.47 -48.59 -6.63
CA LYS A 130 27.88 -48.94 -6.86
C LYS A 130 28.13 -50.45 -6.78
N ILE A 131 27.49 -51.14 -5.84
CA ILE A 131 27.59 -52.59 -5.70
C ILE A 131 26.97 -53.28 -6.92
N ASP A 132 25.77 -52.85 -7.32
CA ASP A 132 25.07 -53.39 -8.48
C ASP A 132 25.82 -53.15 -9.79
N GLU A 133 26.43 -51.97 -9.93
CA GLU A 133 27.27 -51.64 -11.08
C GLU A 133 28.51 -52.54 -11.14
N TRP A 134 29.18 -52.74 -9.99
CA TRP A 134 30.33 -53.62 -9.89
C TRP A 134 29.96 -55.09 -10.19
N GLU A 135 28.82 -55.56 -9.69
CA GLU A 135 28.31 -56.92 -9.94
C GLU A 135 27.94 -57.14 -11.42
N LYS A 136 27.33 -56.13 -12.07
CA LYS A 136 27.05 -56.16 -13.52
C LYS A 136 28.34 -56.23 -14.34
N LEU A 137 29.36 -55.47 -13.94
CA LEU A 137 30.67 -55.49 -14.58
C LEU A 137 31.32 -56.87 -14.46
N GLN A 138 31.26 -57.50 -13.28
CA GLN A 138 31.77 -58.85 -13.06
C GLN A 138 31.02 -59.93 -13.86
N LYS A 139 29.70 -59.76 -14.04
CA LYS A 139 28.85 -60.63 -14.87
C LYS A 139 28.98 -60.36 -16.38
N GLY A 140 29.88 -59.46 -16.81
CA GLY A 140 30.10 -59.12 -18.22
C GLY A 140 28.99 -58.30 -18.88
N LYS A 141 28.01 -57.81 -18.10
CA LYS A 141 26.96 -56.91 -18.57
C LYS A 141 27.55 -55.50 -18.56
N GLY A 142 28.18 -55.10 -19.66
CA GLY A 142 28.90 -53.83 -19.80
C GLY A 142 28.08 -52.58 -19.46
N TYR A 143 28.78 -51.45 -19.30
CA TYR A 143 28.22 -50.15 -18.90
C TYR A 143 27.24 -49.61 -19.95
N HIS A 144 25.93 -49.79 -19.75
CA HIS A 144 24.93 -49.19 -20.64
C HIS A 144 24.68 -47.73 -20.22
N SER A 145 24.89 -46.78 -21.14
CA SER A 145 24.78 -45.35 -20.84
C SER A 145 23.37 -44.96 -20.39
N LYS A 146 23.22 -44.45 -19.17
CA LYS A 146 21.94 -43.95 -18.62
C LYS A 146 21.41 -42.67 -19.32
N THR A 147 22.09 -42.16 -20.35
CA THR A 147 21.81 -40.88 -21.01
C THR A 147 20.66 -40.91 -22.04
N ARG A 148 20.11 -42.09 -22.39
CA ARG A 148 19.08 -42.20 -23.45
C ARG A 148 17.61 -42.06 -23.00
N GLY A 149 17.33 -41.96 -21.69
CA GLY A 149 15.96 -41.99 -21.16
C GLY A 149 15.19 -40.66 -21.11
N ASN A 150 15.88 -39.50 -21.20
CA ASN A 150 15.25 -38.20 -20.91
C ASN A 150 15.18 -37.25 -22.13
N GLN A 151 15.42 -37.75 -23.35
CA GLN A 151 15.45 -36.94 -24.58
C GLN A 151 14.47 -37.46 -25.63
N ALA A 152 13.22 -37.71 -25.25
CA ALA A 152 12.20 -38.07 -26.23
C ALA A 152 10.80 -37.66 -25.77
N ASP A 153 10.63 -36.40 -25.35
CA ASP A 153 9.32 -35.74 -25.25
C ASP A 153 9.55 -34.22 -25.30
N ASN A 154 8.92 -33.53 -26.26
CA ASN A 154 9.05 -32.10 -26.64
C ASN A 154 10.04 -31.79 -27.77
N ALA A 155 9.71 -32.26 -28.97
CA ALA A 155 10.11 -31.63 -30.22
C ALA A 155 8.87 -31.15 -31.00
N SER A 156 8.19 -30.12 -30.46
CA SER A 156 7.32 -29.25 -31.25
C SER A 156 7.99 -27.87 -31.30
N GLY A 157 8.36 -27.45 -32.51
CA GLY A 157 9.16 -26.27 -32.75
C GLY A 157 8.50 -24.99 -32.25
N GLU A 158 9.29 -24.16 -31.59
CA GLU A 158 9.01 -22.73 -31.42
C GLU A 158 10.35 -22.00 -31.35
N SER A 159 10.41 -20.86 -32.03
CA SER A 159 11.61 -20.08 -32.30
C SER A 159 12.37 -19.63 -31.03
N LYS A 160 13.71 -19.78 -31.02
CA LYS A 160 14.57 -19.32 -29.90
C LYS A 160 14.77 -17.80 -29.96
N PRO A 161 14.49 -17.03 -28.88
CA PRO A 161 14.91 -15.63 -28.81
C PRO A 161 16.39 -15.47 -28.46
N LYS A 162 17.01 -14.37 -28.92
CA LYS A 162 18.42 -13.97 -28.71
C LYS A 162 18.86 -14.08 -27.23
N PRO A 163 20.12 -14.47 -26.94
CA PRO A 163 20.60 -14.60 -25.57
C PRO A 163 20.77 -13.23 -24.90
N GLN A 164 20.16 -13.06 -23.73
CA GLN A 164 20.42 -11.92 -22.84
C GLN A 164 21.83 -12.01 -22.21
N PRO A 165 22.45 -10.88 -21.83
CA PRO A 165 23.77 -10.89 -21.19
C PRO A 165 23.72 -11.71 -19.88
N LYS A 166 24.65 -12.66 -19.75
CA LYS A 166 24.73 -13.57 -18.60
C LYS A 166 24.94 -12.77 -17.31
N LYS A 167 23.96 -12.83 -16.41
CA LYS A 167 24.06 -12.32 -15.03
C LYS A 167 25.23 -13.03 -14.34
N ARG A 168 26.08 -12.28 -13.64
CA ARG A 168 27.25 -12.82 -12.94
C ARG A 168 26.77 -13.85 -11.91
N LEU A 169 27.44 -14.99 -11.83
CA LEU A 169 27.01 -16.16 -11.05
C LEU A 169 27.01 -15.95 -9.52
N ARG A 170 27.21 -14.72 -9.03
CA ARG A 170 27.38 -14.45 -7.59
C ARG A 170 27.04 -13.00 -7.21
N ASP A 171 25.82 -12.56 -7.49
CA ASP A 171 25.34 -11.23 -7.06
C ASP A 171 24.70 -11.24 -5.64
N GLY A 172 24.78 -12.34 -4.90
CA GLY A 172 24.06 -12.46 -3.61
C GLY A 172 24.70 -13.33 -2.53
N PHE A 173 25.85 -13.98 -2.77
CA PHE A 173 26.41 -14.93 -1.80
C PHE A 173 27.48 -14.27 -0.93
N ASN A 174 27.13 -13.99 0.33
CA ASN A 174 28.08 -13.66 1.38
C ASN A 174 28.23 -14.88 2.30
N ALA A 175 29.45 -15.42 2.43
CA ALA A 175 29.72 -16.65 3.18
C ALA A 175 29.36 -16.57 4.68
N MET A 176 29.22 -15.35 5.22
CA MET A 176 28.77 -15.14 6.60
C MET A 176 27.26 -14.93 6.77
N THR A 177 26.52 -14.55 5.72
CA THR A 177 25.11 -14.14 5.88
C THR A 177 24.12 -14.82 4.93
N GLY A 178 24.57 -15.74 4.08
CA GLY A 178 23.70 -16.49 3.18
C GLY A 178 23.03 -15.63 2.10
N GLU A 179 22.35 -16.30 1.18
CA GLU A 179 21.65 -15.69 0.04
C GLU A 179 20.33 -15.07 0.51
N GLY A 180 20.38 -13.76 0.79
CA GLY A 180 19.23 -13.03 1.35
C GLY A 180 19.54 -11.66 1.96
N GLY A 181 20.81 -11.29 2.12
CA GLY A 181 21.22 -10.01 2.72
C GLY A 181 21.19 -8.77 1.80
N GLY A 182 20.28 -8.72 0.83
CA GLY A 182 20.30 -7.73 -0.25
C GLY A 182 19.53 -6.43 -0.02
N SER A 183 18.65 -6.33 0.98
CA SER A 183 17.68 -5.22 1.09
C SER A 183 17.83 -4.34 2.33
N SER A 184 18.90 -4.47 3.12
CA SER A 184 19.11 -3.60 4.29
C SER A 184 20.59 -3.32 4.53
N ARG A 185 21.23 -2.59 3.60
CA ARG A 185 22.51 -1.91 3.88
C ARG A 185 22.20 -0.58 4.54
N TRP A 186 21.92 -0.58 5.84
CA TRP A 186 21.97 0.64 6.62
C TRP A 186 23.43 1.12 6.63
N ARG A 187 23.72 2.21 5.92
CA ARG A 187 24.96 2.98 6.07
C ARG A 187 24.59 4.28 6.76
N PRO A 188 25.15 4.61 7.94
CA PRO A 188 24.95 5.93 8.53
C PRO A 188 25.48 6.99 7.54
N SER A 189 24.72 8.07 7.39
CA SER A 189 25.09 9.20 6.54
C SER A 189 26.48 9.73 6.94
N PRO A 190 27.40 9.98 6.00
CA PRO A 190 28.70 10.57 6.32
C PRO A 190 28.49 11.93 7.00
N ARG A 191 28.89 12.06 8.26
CA ARG A 191 29.02 13.37 8.92
C ARG A 191 30.20 14.10 8.28
N GLY A 192 29.95 14.87 7.23
CA GLY A 192 30.96 15.71 6.60
C GLY A 192 30.33 16.80 5.75
N GLY A 193 30.40 18.05 6.22
CA GLY A 193 30.04 19.20 5.39
C GLY A 193 29.53 20.45 6.10
N ALA A 194 30.04 20.83 7.28
CA ALA A 194 29.90 22.21 7.76
C ALA A 194 31.09 23.04 7.24
N ARG A 195 30.92 23.67 6.08
CA ARG A 195 31.78 24.75 5.55
C ARG A 195 30.94 25.74 4.75
N GLY A 196 30.95 27.00 5.18
CA GLY A 196 30.50 28.21 4.46
C GLY A 196 28.99 28.43 4.56
N GLY A 197 28.47 29.61 4.95
CA GLY A 197 29.01 30.96 4.83
C GLY A 197 27.92 31.80 4.16
N GLY A 198 27.30 32.70 4.92
CA GLY A 198 26.18 33.57 4.54
C GLY A 198 25.53 34.13 5.80
#